data_AF-A0A9P5BY11-F1
#
_entry.id   AF-A0A9P5BY11-F1
#
_cell.length_a   1.000
_cell.length_b   1.000
_cell.length_c   1.000
_cell.angle_alpha   90.00
_cell.angle_beta   90.00
_cell.angle_gamma   90.00
#
_symmetry.space_group_name_H-M   'P 1'
#
loop_
_entity.id
_entity.type
_entity.pdbx_description
1 polymer ?
#
loop_
_entity_poly.entity_id
_entity_poly.type
_entity_poly.pdbx_seq_one_letter_code
_entity_poly.pdbx_strand_id
1 'polypeptide(L)'
;MAVHPPQDLEQHLKILYHTYRHTPDIDAKSLFFSPTCLQICRPTPSYSATSRSQIVRHLKDAQAGKVPLTQSTASDSPASLSKDEIVAADTGRYTIRPLRSSEHSFGDGVATAAVGLTPADLQAIAEAQGWIGMRVDLWDERSGDTLLVKVQYWWRLEAAGHETDLGEEGDGKVWRQCLHDIMYLGPRDSTEGEMGLEIMR
;
A
#
# COMPACT_ATOMS: atom_id res chain seq x y z
N MET A 1 -14.88 -13.94 8.17
CA MET A 1 -15.67 -13.76 6.92
C MET A 1 -15.11 -12.55 6.21
N ALA A 2 -14.74 -12.66 4.94
CA ALA A 2 -14.28 -11.50 4.16
C ALA A 2 -15.48 -10.60 3.85
N VAL A 3 -15.42 -9.34 4.27
CA VAL A 3 -16.51 -8.38 4.09
C VAL A 3 -16.22 -7.58 2.83
N HIS A 4 -16.97 -7.86 1.76
CA HIS A 4 -17.00 -6.93 0.63
C HIS A 4 -17.65 -5.62 1.11
N PRO A 5 -17.00 -4.47 0.90
CA PRO A 5 -17.59 -3.19 1.30
C PRO A 5 -18.86 -2.93 0.48
N PRO A 6 -19.85 -2.24 1.08
CA PRO A 6 -20.95 -1.65 0.32
C PRO A 6 -20.43 -0.82 -0.87
N GLN A 7 -21.19 -0.76 -1.96
CA GLN A 7 -20.74 -0.16 -3.22
C GLN A 7 -20.41 1.34 -3.09
N ASP A 8 -21.17 2.07 -2.27
CA ASP A 8 -20.93 3.46 -1.92
C ASP A 8 -19.60 3.63 -1.17
N LEU A 9 -19.32 2.76 -0.20
CA LEU A 9 -18.05 2.74 0.52
C LEU A 9 -16.89 2.39 -0.41
N GLU A 10 -17.05 1.40 -1.30
CA GLU A 10 -16.04 1.06 -2.30
C GLU A 10 -15.69 2.28 -3.17
N GLN A 11 -16.69 2.96 -3.70
CA GLN A 11 -16.49 4.14 -4.54
C GLN A 11 -15.82 5.27 -3.77
N HIS A 12 -16.23 5.49 -2.52
CA HIS A 12 -15.63 6.48 -1.64
C HIS A 12 -14.14 6.20 -1.39
N LEU A 13 -13.76 4.97 -1.04
CA LEU A 13 -12.36 4.58 -0.83
C LEU A 13 -11.52 4.70 -2.11
N LYS A 14 -12.10 4.44 -3.29
CA LYS A 14 -11.43 4.70 -4.57
C LYS A 14 -11.14 6.18 -4.79
N ILE A 15 -12.08 7.06 -4.44
CA ILE A 15 -11.89 8.51 -4.52
C ILE A 15 -10.80 8.95 -3.55
N LEU A 16 -10.84 8.49 -2.29
CA LEU A 16 -9.79 8.82 -1.31
C LEU A 16 -8.41 8.37 -1.76
N TYR A 17 -8.29 7.14 -2.27
CA TYR A 17 -7.02 6.66 -2.82
C TYR A 17 -6.55 7.51 -4.01
N HIS A 18 -7.45 7.86 -4.92
CA HIS A 18 -7.14 8.72 -6.06
C HIS A 18 -6.62 10.09 -5.59
N THR A 19 -7.29 10.72 -4.62
CA THR A 19 -6.87 12.01 -4.06
C THR A 19 -5.50 11.90 -3.39
N TYR A 20 -5.30 10.92 -2.50
CA TYR A 20 -4.00 10.61 -1.88
C TYR A 20 -2.89 10.51 -2.92
N ARG A 21 -3.16 9.73 -3.98
CA ARG A 21 -2.19 9.43 -5.02
C ARG A 21 -1.77 10.67 -5.80
N HIS A 22 -2.68 11.63 -5.99
CA HIS A 22 -2.43 12.87 -6.73
C HIS A 22 -2.11 14.08 -5.85
N THR A 23 -2.10 13.94 -4.52
CA THR A 23 -1.58 14.97 -3.61
C THR A 23 -0.07 15.12 -3.82
N PRO A 24 0.45 16.28 -4.29
CA PRO A 24 1.88 16.42 -4.63
C PRO A 24 2.77 16.61 -3.40
N ASP A 25 2.25 17.25 -2.35
CA ASP A 25 2.98 17.45 -1.11
C ASP A 25 2.95 16.18 -0.25
N ILE A 26 4.12 15.65 0.10
CA ILE A 26 4.25 14.44 0.91
C ILE A 26 3.74 14.67 2.33
N ASP A 27 3.90 15.87 2.88
CA ASP A 27 3.39 16.16 4.22
C ASP A 27 1.86 16.19 4.22
N ALA A 28 1.23 16.75 3.19
CA ALA A 28 -0.22 16.63 2.97
C ALA A 28 -0.67 15.17 2.72
N LYS A 29 0.10 14.32 2.02
CA LYS A 29 -0.22 12.88 1.88
C LYS A 29 -0.34 12.19 3.23
N SER A 30 0.39 12.64 4.26
CA SER A 30 0.37 12.02 5.59
C SER A 30 -1.01 12.06 6.25
N LEU A 31 -1.88 12.99 5.85
CA LEU A 31 -3.25 13.09 6.33
C LEU A 31 -4.06 11.83 6.00
N PHE A 32 -3.79 11.18 4.86
CA PHE A 32 -4.51 9.96 4.44
C PHE A 32 -4.16 8.73 5.26
N PHE A 33 -3.08 8.79 6.04
CA PHE A 33 -2.63 7.70 6.88
C PHE A 33 -3.16 7.91 8.28
N SER A 34 -3.57 6.84 8.94
CA SER A 34 -3.81 6.87 10.38
C SER A 34 -2.50 7.22 11.15
N PRO A 35 -2.53 7.84 12.34
CA PRO A 35 -1.32 8.11 13.10
C PRO A 35 -0.52 6.84 13.40
N THR A 36 -1.23 5.72 13.58
CA THR A 36 -0.68 4.39 13.82
C THR A 36 -0.60 3.55 12.54
N CYS A 37 -0.57 4.17 11.36
CA CYS A 37 -0.49 3.43 10.11
C CYS A 37 0.81 2.60 10.07
N LEU A 38 0.67 1.33 9.70
CA LEU A 38 1.77 0.39 9.53
C LEU A 38 2.13 0.27 8.05
N GLN A 39 3.36 -0.13 7.76
CA GLN A 39 3.77 -0.55 6.43
C GLN A 39 4.53 -1.87 6.55
N ILE A 40 4.08 -2.87 5.82
CA ILE A 40 4.80 -4.13 5.59
C ILE A 40 5.33 -4.05 4.17
N CYS A 41 6.64 -4.24 4.01
CA CYS A 41 7.25 -4.39 2.70
C CYS A 41 7.80 -5.80 2.57
N ARG A 42 7.02 -6.72 1.99
CA ARG A 42 7.40 -8.14 1.92
C ARG A 42 8.69 -8.38 1.12
N PRO A 43 8.91 -7.73 -0.04
CA PRO A 43 10.16 -7.88 -0.80
C PRO A 43 11.38 -7.29 -0.08
N THR A 44 11.18 -6.20 0.68
CA THR A 44 12.26 -5.47 1.34
C THR A 44 11.87 -5.14 2.80
N PRO A 45 11.96 -6.11 3.73
CA PRO A 45 11.47 -5.96 5.10
C PRO A 45 12.06 -4.76 5.86
N SER A 46 13.28 -4.33 5.53
CA SER A 46 13.92 -3.13 6.08
C SER A 46 13.20 -1.82 5.75
N TYR A 47 12.25 -1.85 4.81
CA TYR A 47 11.41 -0.71 4.43
C TYR A 47 10.01 -0.76 5.07
N SER A 48 9.82 -1.63 6.05
CA SER A 48 8.61 -1.66 6.87
C SER A 48 8.60 -0.48 7.86
N ALA A 49 7.40 -0.05 8.25
CA ALA A 49 7.21 1.07 9.15
C ALA A 49 6.15 0.74 10.21
N THR A 50 6.36 1.25 11.42
CA THR A 50 5.43 1.10 12.55
C THR A 50 4.69 2.40 12.88
N SER A 51 4.85 3.45 12.05
CA SER A 51 4.17 4.73 12.24
C SER A 51 4.00 5.53 10.95
N ARG A 52 3.02 6.43 10.95
CA ARG A 52 2.82 7.45 9.90
C ARG A 52 4.11 8.21 9.56
N SER A 53 4.85 8.65 10.58
CA SER A 53 6.06 9.46 10.40
C SER A 53 7.19 8.70 9.71
N GLN A 54 7.31 7.39 9.95
CA GLN A 54 8.26 6.54 9.25
C GLN A 54 7.84 6.33 7.79
N ILE A 55 6.55 6.12 7.51
CA ILE A 55 6.03 6.03 6.13
C ILE A 55 6.31 7.33 5.36
N VAL A 56 6.05 8.49 5.96
CA VAL A 56 6.34 9.80 5.37
C VAL A 56 7.84 9.95 5.07
N ARG A 57 8.71 9.50 5.98
CA ARG A 57 10.16 9.49 5.74
C ARG A 57 10.52 8.61 4.55
N HIS A 58 9.96 7.40 4.47
CA HIS A 58 10.16 6.50 3.33
C HIS A 58 9.69 7.15 2.01
N LEU A 59 8.57 7.86 1.99
CA LEU A 59 8.12 8.59 0.80
C LEU A 59 9.11 9.70 0.40
N LYS A 60 9.66 10.44 1.37
CA LYS A 60 10.68 11.48 1.13
C LYS A 60 12.00 10.87 0.64
N ASP A 61 12.43 9.77 1.23
CA ASP A 61 13.64 9.04 0.81
C ASP A 61 13.47 8.51 -0.61
N ALA A 62 12.32 7.93 -0.93
CA ALA A 62 11.94 7.51 -2.28
C ALA A 62 12.00 8.67 -3.29
N GLN A 63 11.36 9.81 -2.99
CA GLN A 63 11.41 10.99 -3.85
C GLN A 63 12.84 11.54 -4.05
N ALA A 64 13.70 11.38 -3.04
CA ALA A 64 15.11 11.75 -3.10
C ALA A 64 16.03 10.67 -3.73
N GLY A 65 15.49 9.52 -4.15
CA GLY A 65 16.25 8.40 -4.72
C GLY A 65 17.10 7.63 -3.70
N LYS A 66 16.74 7.65 -2.42
CA LYS A 66 17.47 7.05 -1.29
C LYS A 66 16.82 5.75 -0.80
N VAL A 67 16.39 4.87 -1.70
CA VAL A 67 15.80 3.57 -1.31
C VAL A 67 16.91 2.53 -1.16
N PRO A 68 17.09 1.91 0.02
CA PRO A 68 18.01 0.79 0.18
C PRO A 68 17.37 -0.45 -0.46
N LEU A 69 17.75 -0.75 -1.71
CA LEU A 69 17.42 -2.03 -2.32
C LEU A 69 18.48 -3.04 -1.89
N THR A 70 18.13 -3.92 -0.95
CA THR A 70 18.98 -5.07 -0.61
C THR A 70 18.97 -6.06 -1.77
N GLN A 71 20.11 -6.18 -2.45
CA GLN A 71 20.42 -7.22 -3.42
C GLN A 71 20.22 -8.60 -2.77
N SER A 72 19.21 -9.36 -3.19
CA SER A 72 19.20 -10.81 -2.99
C SER A 72 19.88 -11.48 -4.18
N THR A 73 20.92 -12.24 -3.87
CA THR A 73 21.79 -12.98 -4.76
C THR A 73 21.04 -14.00 -5.62
N ALA A 74 20.95 -13.75 -6.93
CA ALA A 74 21.02 -14.72 -8.03
C ALA A 74 20.36 -14.15 -9.29
N SER A 75 21.11 -13.37 -10.08
CA SER A 75 21.05 -13.25 -11.55
C SER A 75 21.78 -11.97 -11.99
N ASP A 76 22.73 -12.10 -12.91
CA ASP A 76 23.56 -11.04 -13.48
C ASP A 76 22.76 -10.10 -14.40
N SER A 77 21.90 -9.25 -13.83
CA SER A 77 21.40 -8.03 -14.48
C SER A 77 20.92 -7.04 -13.40
N PRO A 78 21.48 -5.82 -13.34
CA PRO A 78 21.12 -4.86 -12.30
C PRO A 78 19.75 -4.24 -12.60
N ALA A 79 18.68 -4.78 -12.00
CA ALA A 79 17.44 -4.04 -11.84
C ALA A 79 17.60 -3.04 -10.68
N SER A 80 18.37 -1.98 -10.93
CA SER A 80 18.39 -0.80 -10.07
C SER A 80 17.10 -0.05 -10.33
N LEU A 81 16.20 0.09 -9.34
CA LEU A 81 15.12 1.07 -9.48
C LEU A 81 15.75 2.45 -9.52
N SER A 82 15.83 2.99 -10.73
CA SER A 82 16.29 4.33 -11.02
C SER A 82 15.40 5.36 -10.33
N LYS A 83 15.94 6.56 -10.12
CA LYS A 83 15.20 7.74 -9.68
C LYS A 83 13.91 7.95 -10.51
N ASP A 84 13.93 7.55 -11.78
CA ASP A 84 12.80 7.66 -12.69
C ASP A 84 11.71 6.62 -12.39
N GLU A 85 12.01 5.41 -11.91
CA GLU A 85 11.02 4.39 -11.56
C GLU A 85 10.27 4.69 -10.24
N ILE A 86 10.92 5.42 -9.32
CA ILE A 86 10.29 5.84 -8.06
C ILE A 86 9.48 7.12 -8.26
N VAL A 87 9.94 8.04 -9.11
CA VAL A 87 9.18 9.25 -9.51
C VAL A 87 8.05 8.90 -10.49
N ALA A 88 8.21 7.86 -11.31
CA ALA A 88 7.16 7.28 -12.12
C ALA A 88 5.95 6.85 -11.29
N ALA A 89 6.15 6.47 -10.03
CA ALA A 89 5.05 6.17 -9.11
C ALA A 89 4.15 7.38 -8.81
N ASP A 90 4.50 8.61 -9.23
CA ASP A 90 3.64 9.79 -9.14
C ASP A 90 2.85 10.08 -10.46
N THR A 91 3.20 9.42 -11.57
CA THR A 91 2.50 9.52 -12.88
C THR A 91 2.03 8.20 -13.48
N GLY A 92 2.33 7.08 -12.81
CA GLY A 92 1.99 5.72 -13.24
C GLY A 92 0.50 5.43 -13.13
N ARG A 93 0.03 4.53 -13.99
CA ARG A 93 -1.34 4.01 -13.96
C ARG A 93 -1.52 3.09 -12.77
N TYR A 94 -2.77 2.94 -12.34
CA TYR A 94 -3.12 1.98 -11.32
C TYR A 94 -4.52 1.41 -11.55
N THR A 95 -4.75 0.22 -11.01
CA THR A 95 -6.10 -0.28 -10.73
C THR A 95 -6.35 -0.30 -9.24
N ILE A 96 -7.61 -0.18 -8.84
CA ILE A 96 -8.03 -0.32 -7.44
C ILE A 96 -9.36 -1.08 -7.36
N ARG A 97 -9.42 -2.07 -6.47
CA ARG A 97 -10.60 -2.89 -6.21
C ARG A 97 -10.62 -3.40 -4.77
N PRO A 98 -11.76 -3.82 -4.22
CA PRO A 98 -11.78 -4.56 -2.95
C PRO A 98 -10.92 -5.82 -2.98
N LEU A 99 -10.41 -6.22 -1.82
CA LEU A 99 -9.78 -7.54 -1.66
C LEU A 99 -10.80 -8.66 -1.89
N ARG A 100 -10.35 -9.72 -2.55
CA ARG A 100 -11.07 -11.00 -2.62
C ARG A 100 -10.93 -11.74 -1.29
N SER A 101 -11.82 -12.69 -1.03
CA SER A 101 -11.78 -13.45 0.23
C SER A 101 -10.44 -14.16 0.47
N SER A 102 -9.77 -14.63 -0.59
CA SER A 102 -8.45 -15.26 -0.51
C SER A 102 -7.30 -14.28 -0.26
N GLU A 103 -7.52 -12.97 -0.41
CA GLU A 103 -6.49 -11.94 -0.29
C GLU A 103 -6.44 -11.31 1.12
N HIS A 104 -7.37 -11.66 2.03
CA HIS A 104 -7.43 -11.12 3.39
C HIS A 104 -6.35 -11.71 4.33
N SER A 105 -5.17 -12.04 3.81
CA SER A 105 -4.05 -12.59 4.56
C SER A 105 -2.88 -11.61 4.60
N PHE A 106 -2.36 -11.35 5.79
CA PHE A 106 -1.22 -10.47 6.04
C PHE A 106 0.15 -11.13 5.74
N GLY A 107 0.17 -12.27 5.04
CA GLY A 107 1.38 -12.99 4.68
C GLY A 107 1.85 -13.94 5.77
N ASP A 108 3.15 -14.22 5.80
CA ASP A 108 3.78 -15.08 6.79
C ASP A 108 4.42 -14.29 7.94
N GLY A 109 4.91 -15.00 8.96
CA GLY A 109 5.56 -14.35 10.10
C GLY A 109 6.85 -13.61 9.76
N VAL A 110 7.51 -13.93 8.63
CA VAL A 110 8.72 -13.23 8.19
C VAL A 110 8.36 -11.83 7.69
N ALA A 111 7.30 -11.73 6.88
CA ALA A 111 6.79 -10.45 6.39
C ALA A 111 6.36 -9.51 7.54
N THR A 112 5.67 -10.03 8.56
CA THR A 112 5.12 -9.21 9.65
C THR A 112 6.10 -8.96 10.80
N ALA A 113 7.19 -9.73 10.90
CA ALA A 113 8.19 -9.57 11.95
C ALA A 113 8.78 -8.15 12.00
N ALA A 114 8.94 -7.52 10.84
CA ALA A 114 9.49 -6.16 10.73
C ALA A 114 8.61 -5.08 11.38
N VAL A 115 7.32 -5.36 11.59
CA VAL A 115 6.40 -4.48 12.33
C VAL A 115 6.10 -4.98 13.75
N GLY A 116 6.76 -6.05 14.18
CA GLY A 116 6.65 -6.59 15.55
C GLY A 116 5.30 -7.26 15.86
N LEU A 117 4.53 -7.65 14.84
CA LEU A 117 3.24 -8.32 14.98
C LEU A 117 3.24 -9.65 14.23
N THR A 118 2.42 -10.59 14.66
CA THR A 118 2.16 -11.81 13.89
C THR A 118 1.02 -11.59 12.90
N PRO A 119 0.86 -12.44 11.85
CA PRO A 119 -0.30 -12.37 10.98
C PRO A 119 -1.63 -12.56 11.74
N ALA A 120 -1.62 -13.36 12.81
CA ALA A 120 -2.78 -13.56 13.66
C ALA A 120 -3.15 -12.30 14.46
N ASP A 121 -2.16 -11.55 14.95
CA ASP A 121 -2.39 -10.27 15.64
C ASP A 121 -3.00 -9.24 14.68
N LEU A 122 -2.46 -9.15 13.45
CA LEU A 122 -2.99 -8.25 12.43
C LEU A 122 -4.43 -8.61 12.03
N GLN A 123 -4.73 -9.91 11.92
CA GLN A 123 -6.10 -10.37 11.68
C GLN A 123 -7.04 -9.97 12.81
N ALA A 124 -6.65 -10.20 14.06
CA ALA A 124 -7.46 -9.82 15.22
C ALA A 124 -7.68 -8.30 15.30
N ILE A 125 -6.66 -7.50 14.98
CA ILE A 125 -6.76 -6.03 14.93
C ILE A 125 -7.71 -5.59 13.80
N ALA A 126 -7.56 -6.17 12.61
CA ALA A 126 -8.38 -5.83 11.45
C ALA A 126 -9.87 -6.13 11.71
N GLU A 127 -10.17 -7.27 12.34
CA GLU A 127 -11.53 -7.63 12.74
C GLU A 127 -12.08 -6.70 13.83
N ALA A 128 -11.30 -6.44 14.88
CA ALA A 128 -11.73 -5.60 15.99
C ALA A 128 -11.98 -4.13 15.58
N GLN A 129 -11.26 -3.65 14.58
CA GLN A 129 -11.35 -2.26 14.11
C GLN A 129 -12.14 -2.12 12.79
N GLY A 130 -12.71 -3.21 12.27
CA GLY A 130 -13.51 -3.18 11.04
C GLY A 130 -12.73 -2.70 9.81
N TRP A 131 -11.51 -3.18 9.62
CA TRP A 131 -10.69 -2.77 8.48
C TRP A 131 -11.29 -3.22 7.15
N ILE A 132 -11.18 -2.36 6.13
CA ILE A 132 -11.58 -2.64 4.75
C ILE A 132 -10.33 -2.68 3.87
N GLY A 133 -10.11 -3.80 3.21
CA GLY A 133 -8.96 -3.99 2.32
C GLY A 133 -9.26 -3.62 0.87
N MET A 134 -8.34 -2.89 0.25
CA MET A 134 -8.33 -2.57 -1.17
C MET A 134 -7.04 -3.04 -1.82
N ARG A 135 -7.13 -3.80 -2.91
CA ARG A 135 -6.00 -4.15 -3.77
C ARG A 135 -5.71 -3.01 -4.72
N VAL A 136 -4.44 -2.62 -4.80
CA VAL A 136 -3.92 -1.71 -5.80
C VAL A 136 -2.75 -2.35 -6.52
N ASP A 137 -2.81 -2.33 -7.85
CA ASP A 137 -1.70 -2.67 -8.71
C ASP A 137 -1.28 -1.39 -9.46
N LEU A 138 -0.01 -0.99 -9.36
CA LEU A 138 0.56 0.23 -9.95
C LEU A 138 1.65 -0.10 -10.96
N TRP A 139 1.67 0.58 -12.10
CA TRP A 139 2.75 0.45 -13.09
C TRP A 139 2.97 1.74 -13.87
N ASP A 140 4.19 1.93 -14.39
CA ASP A 140 4.47 2.94 -15.42
C ASP A 140 4.26 2.35 -16.82
N GLU A 141 3.92 3.17 -17.81
CA GLU A 141 3.89 2.81 -19.23
C GLU A 141 5.00 3.50 -20.04
N ARG A 142 5.80 4.37 -19.42
CA ARG A 142 6.78 5.23 -20.11
C ARG A 142 8.11 4.54 -20.43
N SER A 143 8.40 3.39 -19.85
CA SER A 143 9.63 2.60 -20.10
C SER A 143 9.30 1.17 -20.50
N GLY A 144 10.12 0.58 -21.37
CA GLY A 144 10.00 -0.85 -21.77
C GLY A 144 10.19 -1.83 -20.60
N ASP A 145 10.85 -1.37 -19.53
CA ASP A 145 10.92 -2.03 -18.23
C ASP A 145 9.93 -1.33 -17.28
N THR A 146 8.70 -1.83 -17.21
CA THR A 146 7.66 -1.24 -16.36
C THR A 146 7.72 -1.87 -14.97
N LEU A 147 8.16 -1.11 -13.97
CA LEU A 147 8.01 -1.48 -12.56
C LEU A 147 6.53 -1.74 -12.24
N LEU A 148 6.21 -2.92 -11.73
CA LEU A 148 4.91 -3.26 -11.16
C LEU A 148 5.01 -3.31 -9.63
N VAL A 149 4.09 -2.61 -8.97
CA VAL A 149 3.94 -2.65 -7.52
C VAL A 149 2.55 -3.19 -7.19
N LYS A 150 2.48 -4.24 -6.37
CA LYS A 150 1.21 -4.82 -5.89
C LYS A 150 1.09 -4.54 -4.40
N VAL A 151 0.05 -3.81 -3.99
CA VAL A 151 -0.15 -3.36 -2.60
C VAL A 151 -1.57 -3.68 -2.14
N GLN A 152 -1.71 -4.14 -0.90
CA GLN A 152 -2.99 -4.10 -0.20
C GLN A 152 -3.01 -2.90 0.75
N TYR A 153 -3.91 -1.96 0.49
CA TYR A 153 -4.18 -0.84 1.39
C TYR A 153 -5.36 -1.20 2.27
N TRP A 154 -5.15 -1.21 3.57
CA TRP A 154 -6.20 -1.41 4.56
C TRP A 154 -6.65 -0.06 5.09
N TRP A 155 -7.96 0.10 5.23
CA TRP A 155 -8.61 1.34 5.63
C TRP A 155 -9.42 1.10 6.89
N ARG A 156 -9.49 2.09 7.77
CA ARG A 156 -10.42 2.09 8.90
C ARG A 156 -11.09 3.44 9.06
N LEU A 157 -12.32 3.41 9.56
CA LEU A 157 -13.02 4.62 9.98
C LEU A 157 -12.54 4.98 11.38
N GLU A 158 -12.01 6.19 11.55
CA GLU A 158 -11.54 6.70 12.84
C GLU A 158 -12.06 8.11 13.10
N ALA A 159 -11.96 8.59 14.34
CA ALA A 159 -12.37 9.95 14.67
C ALA A 159 -11.51 10.96 13.88
N ALA A 160 -12.16 11.96 13.29
CA ALA A 160 -11.48 13.13 12.75
C ALA A 160 -10.85 13.85 13.95
N GLY A 161 -9.54 13.69 14.13
CA GLY A 161 -8.80 14.52 15.09
C GLY A 161 -8.81 15.98 14.65
N HIS A 162 -7.86 16.76 15.13
CA HIS A 162 -7.70 18.16 14.68
C HIS A 162 -7.23 18.32 13.22
N GLU A 163 -7.03 17.20 12.50
CA GLU A 163 -6.58 17.15 11.10
C GLU A 163 -7.81 16.99 10.18
N THR A 164 -8.44 18.10 9.82
CA THR A 164 -9.78 18.16 9.19
C THR A 164 -9.79 18.23 7.65
N ASP A 165 -8.63 18.14 6.99
CA ASP A 165 -8.52 18.47 5.56
C ASP A 165 -9.00 17.37 4.60
N LEU A 166 -9.37 16.18 5.09
CA LEU A 166 -9.81 15.05 4.26
C LEU A 166 -11.32 14.97 4.02
N GLY A 167 -12.09 15.88 4.60
CA GLY A 167 -13.53 15.77 4.69
C GLY A 167 -13.94 14.84 5.83
N GLU A 168 -15.01 15.21 6.52
CA GLU A 168 -15.60 14.42 7.58
C GLU A 168 -16.73 13.55 7.02
N GLU A 169 -16.74 12.28 7.38
CA GLU A 169 -17.94 11.46 7.38
C GLU A 169 -18.94 11.97 8.42
N GLY A 170 -20.18 11.50 8.33
CA GLY A 170 -21.16 11.71 9.40
C GLY A 170 -20.58 11.36 10.77
N ASP A 171 -20.84 12.22 11.76
CA ASP A 171 -20.38 12.13 13.16
C ASP A 171 -18.88 12.40 13.41
N GLY A 172 -18.23 13.23 12.56
CA GLY A 172 -16.85 13.68 12.82
C GLY A 172 -15.84 12.54 12.71
N LYS A 173 -16.03 11.65 11.75
CA LYS A 173 -15.15 10.51 11.46
C LYS A 173 -14.52 10.66 10.09
N VAL A 174 -13.49 9.90 9.82
CA VAL A 174 -12.73 9.94 8.56
C VAL A 174 -12.14 8.58 8.28
N TRP A 175 -12.20 8.16 7.01
CA TRP A 175 -11.51 6.97 6.54
C TRP A 175 -10.03 7.25 6.33
N ARG A 176 -9.17 6.46 6.96
CA ARG A 176 -7.72 6.55 6.78
C ARG A 176 -7.10 5.19 6.49
N GLN A 177 -6.01 5.20 5.73
CA GLN A 177 -5.15 4.04 5.52
C GLN A 177 -4.49 3.67 6.85
N CYS A 178 -4.64 2.44 7.30
CA CYS A 178 -4.09 1.94 8.57
C CYS A 178 -3.00 0.88 8.40
N LEU A 179 -2.92 0.25 7.23
CA LEU A 179 -1.80 -0.63 6.87
C LEU A 179 -1.56 -0.58 5.35
N HIS A 180 -0.29 -0.42 4.97
CA HIS A 180 0.19 -0.64 3.60
C HIS A 180 0.94 -1.96 3.54
N ASP A 181 0.39 -2.96 2.87
CA ASP A 181 1.06 -4.26 2.68
C ASP A 181 1.55 -4.37 1.24
N ILE A 182 2.81 -4.00 1.04
CA ILE A 182 3.50 -4.04 -0.26
C ILE A 182 3.96 -5.47 -0.50
N MET A 183 3.27 -6.15 -1.41
CA MET A 183 3.43 -7.59 -1.63
C MET A 183 4.40 -7.91 -2.75
N TYR A 184 4.56 -7.00 -3.72
CA TYR A 184 5.43 -7.19 -4.87
C TYR A 184 5.99 -5.86 -5.33
N LEU A 185 7.25 -5.90 -5.76
CA LEU A 185 8.00 -4.81 -6.35
C LEU A 185 8.98 -5.46 -7.35
N GLY A 186 8.72 -5.32 -8.64
CA GLY A 186 9.52 -5.97 -9.67
C GLY A 186 9.01 -5.67 -11.08
N PRO A 187 9.62 -6.25 -12.13
CA PRO A 187 9.19 -6.04 -13.51
C PRO A 187 7.76 -6.58 -13.75
N ARG A 188 7.11 -6.04 -14.78
CA ARG A 188 5.85 -6.55 -15.33
C ARG A 188 6.11 -7.50 -16.50
N ASP A 189 6.72 -8.63 -16.22
CA ASP A 189 7.19 -9.60 -17.23
C ASP A 189 6.37 -10.90 -17.26
N SER A 190 5.18 -10.91 -16.64
CA SER A 190 4.32 -12.09 -16.48
C SER A 190 4.89 -13.18 -15.56
N THR A 191 6.04 -12.96 -14.92
CA THR A 191 6.59 -13.86 -13.88
C THR A 191 6.12 -13.51 -12.48
N GLU A 192 5.19 -12.56 -12.36
CA GLU A 192 4.67 -12.06 -11.09
C GLU A 192 3.69 -13.11 -10.50
N GLY A 193 4.25 -14.25 -10.10
CA GLY A 193 3.62 -15.54 -9.89
C GLY A 193 2.35 -15.55 -9.02
N GLU A 194 1.70 -16.72 -9.02
CA GLU A 194 0.40 -17.03 -8.41
C GLU A 194 0.28 -16.62 -6.93
N MET A 195 0.07 -15.33 -6.69
CA MET A 195 -0.79 -14.81 -5.62
C MET A 195 -2.01 -14.12 -6.26
N GLY A 196 -2.65 -14.86 -7.17
CA GLY A 196 -4.08 -14.77 -7.46
C GLY A 196 -4.56 -13.70 -8.44
N LEU A 197 -4.21 -13.80 -9.72
CA LEU A 197 -5.07 -13.31 -10.80
C LEU A 197 -5.06 -14.33 -11.94
N GLU A 198 -6.14 -15.13 -12.04
CA GLU A 198 -6.56 -15.71 -13.31
C GLU A 198 -6.69 -14.59 -14.34
N ILE A 199 -5.91 -14.67 -15.42
CA ILE A 199 -6.18 -13.94 -16.65
C ILE A 199 -7.20 -14.79 -17.41
N MET A 200 -8.48 -14.39 -17.38
CA MET A 200 -9.44 -14.94 -18.34
C MET A 200 -8.99 -14.52 -19.75
N ARG A 201 -8.79 -15.53 -20.60
CA ARG A 201 -8.65 -15.35 -22.05
C ARG A 201 -9.99 -14.99 -22.69
#